data_AF-A0AAW6KGP1-F1
#
_entry.id   AF-A0AAW6KGP1-F1
#
_cell.length_a   1.000
_cell.length_b   1.000
_cell.length_c   1.000
_cell.angle_alpha   90.00
_cell.angle_beta   90.00
_cell.angle_gamma   90.00
#
_symmetry.space_group_name_H-M   'P 1'
#
loop_
_entity.id
_entity.type
_entity.pdbx_description
1 polymer ?
#
loop_
_entity_poly.entity_id
_entity_poly.type
_entity_poly.pdbx_seq_one_letter_code
_entity_poly.pdbx_strand_id
1 'polypeptide(L)'
;MRLNSQYIRTQLMIQNMLKRNAADPTVKNVSSDITAFAKKASSQAGRPSKESLSKLNYSKDSIVNHAEAFRRAYEAANDQTVEETKINAQNPYESESDIRKKILDEKYSKINAMNKTKPDPLGYIKDKYKNSNSPYFRNDLSAAERQAAYDNETEWLFKGKAQNYNMQDAAFRNVNFNGEVEAENEKIYQRSQVNKQLQALLDQYHIAIPADTALTFTISPIDYQVKVSGTDDEQLIHQLEHILQSGENSKQLFLHIMKSLSSDSAQYSKEAQQ
;
A
#
# COMPACT_ATOMS: atom_id res chain seq x y z
N MET A 1 -23.95 5.96 -12.22
CA MET A 1 -23.16 6.12 -10.98
C MET A 1 -23.95 7.06 -10.06
N ARG A 2 -24.58 6.56 -8.97
CA ARG A 2 -25.24 7.46 -8.01
C ARG A 2 -24.16 8.24 -7.26
N LEU A 3 -23.96 9.50 -7.63
CA LEU A 3 -23.20 10.48 -6.86
C LEU A 3 -24.03 10.83 -5.62
N ASN A 4 -24.02 9.92 -4.64
CA ASN A 4 -24.64 10.18 -3.35
C ASN A 4 -23.54 10.64 -2.39
N SER A 5 -23.70 11.84 -1.84
CA SER A 5 -22.78 12.57 -0.95
C SER A 5 -22.57 11.93 0.42
N GLN A 6 -22.75 10.62 0.55
CA GLN A 6 -22.62 9.93 1.83
C GLN A 6 -21.19 9.45 2.06
N TYR A 7 -20.49 10.30 2.81
CA TYR A 7 -19.47 10.13 3.86
C TYR A 7 -19.28 8.75 4.54
N ILE A 8 -19.59 7.61 3.92
CA ILE A 8 -19.64 6.28 4.55
C ILE A 8 -18.75 5.30 3.78
N ARG A 9 -17.44 5.35 4.03
CA ARG A 9 -16.52 4.18 4.05
C ARG A 9 -15.10 4.53 4.47
N THR A 10 -14.63 5.75 4.22
CA THR A 10 -13.31 6.23 4.71
C THR A 10 -13.27 6.33 6.24
N GLN A 11 -14.40 6.63 6.86
CA GLN A 11 -14.55 6.66 8.32
C GLN A 11 -14.59 5.27 8.97
N LEU A 12 -14.89 4.18 8.26
CA LEU A 12 -14.87 2.84 8.88
C LEU A 12 -13.45 2.31 9.04
N MET A 13 -12.53 2.67 8.12
CA MET A 13 -11.10 2.41 8.26
C MET A 13 -10.48 3.31 9.34
N ILE A 14 -10.76 4.62 9.26
CA ILE A 14 -10.22 5.60 10.21
C ILE A 14 -10.82 5.44 11.62
N GLN A 15 -12.11 5.14 11.82
CA GLN A 15 -12.68 4.92 13.16
C GLN A 15 -12.29 3.57 13.77
N ASN A 16 -12.04 2.53 12.98
CA ASN A 16 -11.48 1.28 13.49
C ASN A 16 -9.99 1.42 13.84
N MET A 17 -9.28 2.38 13.24
CA MET A 17 -7.87 2.70 13.53
C MET A 17 -7.68 3.79 14.61
N LEU A 18 -8.56 4.80 14.70
CA LEU A 18 -8.53 5.89 15.69
C LEU A 18 -8.97 5.46 17.10
N LYS A 19 -9.63 4.30 17.23
CA LYS A 19 -9.96 3.74 18.56
C LYS A 19 -8.73 3.27 19.35
N ARG A 20 -7.50 3.45 18.87
CA ARG A 20 -6.26 3.07 19.57
C ARG A 20 -5.23 4.21 19.60
N ASN A 21 -5.58 5.19 20.42
CA ASN A 21 -4.71 6.06 21.21
C ASN A 21 -4.03 7.27 20.54
N ALA A 22 -4.27 8.40 21.20
CA ALA A 22 -3.78 9.74 20.93
C ALA A 22 -2.50 10.06 21.74
N ALA A 23 -1.81 11.11 21.27
CA ALA A 23 -0.70 11.89 21.87
C ALA A 23 0.74 11.36 21.67
N ASP A 24 1.58 12.09 20.92
CA ASP A 24 2.51 13.14 21.46
C ASP A 24 3.52 13.64 20.36
N PRO A 25 3.96 14.92 20.34
CA PRO A 25 4.72 15.51 19.23
C PRO A 25 6.19 15.81 19.59
N THR A 26 7.15 15.02 19.09
CA THR A 26 8.58 15.44 19.07
C THR A 26 9.32 14.91 17.85
N VAL A 27 9.28 15.66 16.76
CA VAL A 27 10.15 15.47 15.59
C VAL A 27 11.05 16.69 15.51
N LYS A 28 12.35 16.55 15.85
CA LYS A 28 13.40 17.45 15.32
C LYS A 28 14.87 17.08 15.54
N ASN A 29 15.25 15.99 16.23
CA ASN A 29 16.69 15.76 16.54
C ASN A 29 17.22 14.33 16.31
N VAL A 30 16.77 13.65 15.26
CA VAL A 30 17.19 12.26 14.97
C VAL A 30 18.46 12.20 14.10
N SER A 31 18.77 13.25 13.33
CA SER A 31 19.82 13.20 12.30
C SER A 31 21.24 13.29 12.86
N SER A 32 21.47 14.07 13.93
CA SER A 32 22.80 14.29 14.51
C SER A 32 23.32 13.10 15.32
N ASP A 33 22.44 12.36 15.98
CA ASP A 33 22.82 11.24 16.86
C ASP A 33 23.22 9.99 16.08
N ILE A 34 22.66 9.82 14.87
CA ILE A 34 22.97 8.70 13.96
C ILE A 34 24.41 8.79 13.44
N THR A 35 24.90 10.00 13.14
CA THR A 35 26.26 10.20 12.60
C THR A 35 27.33 9.97 13.67
N ALA A 36 27.06 10.34 14.92
CA ALA A 36 27.96 10.10 16.05
C ALA A 36 28.05 8.59 16.40
N PHE A 37 26.93 7.86 16.26
CA PHE A 37 26.89 6.42 16.51
C PHE A 37 27.67 5.61 15.46
N ALA A 38 27.58 5.99 14.18
CA ALA A 38 28.30 5.35 13.08
C ALA A 38 29.83 5.46 13.19
N LYS A 39 30.33 6.57 13.74
CA LYS A 39 31.78 6.83 13.91
C LYS A 39 32.39 6.03 15.06
N LYS A 40 31.59 5.64 16.06
CA LYS A 40 32.02 4.83 17.22
C LYS A 40 32.01 3.33 16.93
N ALA A 41 31.15 2.88 16.01
CA ALA A 41 31.06 1.47 15.61
C ALA A 41 32.25 0.99 14.75
N SER A 42 32.96 1.90 14.09
CA SER A 42 34.08 1.60 13.18
C SER A 42 35.44 1.44 13.89
N SER A 43 35.57 1.85 15.16
CA SER A 43 36.85 1.87 15.88
C SER A 43 37.07 0.75 16.90
N GLN A 44 36.18 -0.24 17.02
CA GLN A 44 36.35 -1.38 17.94
C GLN A 44 36.19 -2.71 17.20
N ALA A 45 37.26 -3.15 16.54
CA ALA A 45 37.45 -4.53 16.12
C ALA A 45 37.82 -5.39 17.34
N GLY A 46 36.80 -5.83 18.07
CA GLY A 46 36.90 -6.78 19.18
C GLY A 46 35.62 -7.60 19.26
N ARG A 47 35.74 -8.87 19.71
CA ARG A 47 34.65 -9.88 19.80
C ARG A 47 33.26 -9.26 20.05
N PRO A 48 32.23 -9.59 19.24
CA PRO A 48 30.91 -9.01 19.42
C PRO A 48 30.31 -9.50 20.75
N SER A 49 29.98 -8.58 21.64
CA SER A 49 29.21 -8.88 22.85
C SER A 49 27.73 -9.11 22.49
N LYS A 50 26.97 -9.75 23.38
CA LYS A 50 25.51 -9.94 23.23
C LYS A 50 24.76 -8.62 22.95
N GLU A 51 25.31 -7.47 23.36
CA GLU A 51 24.79 -6.12 23.07
C GLU A 51 24.92 -5.69 21.59
N SER A 52 25.92 -6.17 20.85
CA SER A 52 26.08 -5.84 19.42
C SER A 52 25.05 -6.57 18.56
N LEU A 53 24.64 -7.77 18.97
CA LEU A 53 23.56 -8.53 18.33
C LEU A 53 22.18 -7.99 18.72
N SER A 54 22.01 -7.44 19.94
CA SER A 54 20.78 -6.76 20.36
C SER A 54 20.56 -5.40 19.66
N LYS A 55 21.59 -4.81 19.05
CA LYS A 55 21.49 -3.55 18.27
C LYS A 55 21.23 -3.75 16.78
N LEU A 56 21.58 -4.92 16.24
CA LEU A 56 21.03 -5.43 14.99
C LEU A 56 19.61 -6.01 15.18
N ASN A 57 19.14 -6.03 16.43
CA ASN A 57 17.89 -6.64 16.81
C ASN A 57 16.75 -5.65 16.59
N TYR A 58 15.73 -6.19 15.94
CA TYR A 58 14.39 -5.68 15.97
C TYR A 58 13.83 -5.93 17.40
N SER A 59 14.34 -5.16 18.37
CA SER A 59 13.90 -5.16 19.78
C SER A 59 12.37 -5.04 19.86
N LYS A 60 11.77 -5.46 20.97
CA LYS A 60 10.34 -5.24 21.26
C LYS A 60 9.89 -3.78 21.02
N ASP A 61 10.78 -2.82 21.22
CA ASP A 61 10.56 -1.40 20.91
C ASP A 61 10.64 -1.08 19.40
N SER A 62 11.45 -1.81 18.63
CA SER A 62 11.40 -1.77 17.17
C SER A 62 10.10 -2.41 16.65
N ILE A 63 9.61 -3.49 17.26
CA ILE A 63 8.41 -4.23 16.81
C ILE A 63 7.15 -3.35 16.80
N VAL A 64 7.00 -2.43 17.76
CA VAL A 64 5.89 -1.45 17.78
C VAL A 64 6.06 -0.39 16.69
N ASN A 65 7.31 0.00 16.37
CA ASN A 65 7.62 0.95 15.29
C ASN A 65 7.35 0.39 13.88
N HIS A 66 7.28 -0.93 13.68
CA HIS A 66 7.07 -1.52 12.34
C HIS A 66 5.63 -1.39 11.86
N ALA A 67 4.63 -1.52 12.74
CA ALA A 67 3.23 -1.33 12.37
C ALA A 67 2.96 0.14 11.98
N GLU A 68 3.55 1.10 12.69
CA GLU A 68 3.46 2.51 12.32
C GLU A 68 4.26 2.85 11.08
N ALA A 69 5.47 2.31 10.93
CA ALA A 69 6.27 2.50 9.72
C ALA A 69 5.57 1.90 8.49
N PHE A 70 4.97 0.72 8.64
CA PHE A 70 4.13 0.10 7.62
C PHE A 70 2.95 1.00 7.26
N ARG A 71 2.20 1.48 8.26
CA ARG A 71 1.07 2.39 8.05
C ARG A 71 1.49 3.65 7.30
N ARG A 72 2.57 4.32 7.73
CA ARG A 72 3.09 5.53 7.07
C ARG A 72 3.56 5.25 5.65
N ALA A 73 4.21 4.12 5.40
CA ALA A 73 4.64 3.73 4.07
C ALA A 73 3.45 3.45 3.14
N TYR A 74 2.42 2.75 3.63
CA TYR A 74 1.19 2.50 2.88
C TYR A 74 0.41 3.78 2.59
N GLU A 75 0.25 4.66 3.58
CA GLU A 75 -0.36 5.98 3.40
C GLU A 75 0.45 6.80 2.40
N ALA A 76 1.75 6.98 2.60
CA ALA A 76 2.59 7.79 1.72
C ALA A 76 2.67 7.25 0.27
N ALA A 77 2.63 5.94 0.08
CA ALA A 77 2.63 5.34 -1.26
C ALA A 77 1.33 5.61 -2.03
N ASN A 78 0.21 5.73 -1.31
CA ASN A 78 -1.13 5.90 -1.87
C ASN A 78 -1.70 7.32 -1.69
N ASP A 79 -0.99 8.21 -0.99
CA ASP A 79 -1.33 9.64 -0.82
C ASP A 79 -0.92 10.45 -2.07
N GLN A 80 -1.14 9.88 -3.25
CA GLN A 80 -1.01 10.61 -4.50
C GLN A 80 -2.30 11.40 -4.72
N THR A 81 -2.19 12.72 -4.60
CA THR A 81 -3.20 13.65 -5.12
C THR A 81 -3.17 13.56 -6.64
N VAL A 82 -4.17 12.91 -7.21
CA VAL A 82 -4.38 12.94 -8.65
C VAL A 82 -5.05 14.27 -9.00
N GLU A 83 -4.24 15.30 -9.21
CA GLU A 83 -4.67 16.57 -9.82
C GLU A 83 -4.63 16.45 -11.34
N GLU A 84 -5.32 15.45 -11.89
CA GLU A 84 -5.43 15.28 -13.34
C GLU A 84 -6.90 15.42 -13.76
N THR A 85 -7.13 16.24 -14.78
CA THR A 85 -8.42 16.39 -15.45
C THR A 85 -8.63 15.28 -16.49
N LYS A 86 -7.83 14.21 -16.37
CA LYS A 86 -7.89 13.00 -17.15
C LYS A 86 -8.34 11.86 -16.25
N ILE A 87 -9.40 11.18 -16.64
CA ILE A 87 -9.89 10.00 -15.94
C ILE A 87 -8.97 8.83 -16.30
N ASN A 88 -8.47 8.11 -15.29
CA ASN A 88 -7.70 6.89 -15.47
C ASN A 88 -8.44 5.72 -14.82
N ALA A 89 -8.71 4.67 -15.61
CA ALA A 89 -9.44 3.49 -15.12
C ALA A 89 -8.66 2.70 -14.07
N GLN A 90 -7.32 2.82 -14.10
CA GLN A 90 -6.39 2.22 -13.17
C GLN A 90 -5.41 3.30 -12.73
N ASN A 91 -5.44 3.61 -11.44
CA ASN A 91 -4.55 4.56 -10.79
C ASN A 91 -3.44 3.78 -10.07
N PRO A 92 -2.22 4.35 -9.96
CA PRO A 92 -1.16 3.75 -9.17
C PRO A 92 -1.65 3.45 -7.76
N TYR A 93 -1.48 2.20 -7.34
CA TYR A 93 -1.86 1.71 -6.03
C TYR A 93 -0.78 0.74 -5.56
N GLU A 94 -0.32 0.93 -4.33
CA GLU A 94 0.53 -0.04 -3.66
C GLU A 94 -0.26 -0.80 -2.62
N SER A 95 -0.30 -2.12 -2.80
CA SER A 95 -1.01 -3.01 -1.90
C SER A 95 -0.25 -3.20 -0.58
N GLU A 96 -0.92 -3.71 0.45
CA GLU A 96 -0.25 -4.05 1.71
C GLU A 96 0.89 -5.06 1.49
N SER A 97 0.67 -6.02 0.59
CA SER A 97 1.64 -7.02 0.16
C SER A 97 2.86 -6.39 -0.49
N ASP A 98 2.68 -5.37 -1.33
CA ASP A 98 3.79 -4.67 -1.98
C ASP A 98 4.64 -3.89 -0.97
N ILE A 99 3.98 -3.21 -0.02
CA ILE A 99 4.67 -2.51 1.07
C ILE A 99 5.44 -3.51 1.95
N ARG A 100 4.86 -4.67 2.28
CA ARG A 100 5.56 -5.73 3.05
C ARG A 100 6.79 -6.22 2.30
N LYS A 101 6.69 -6.48 1.00
CA LYS A 101 7.85 -6.90 0.18
C LYS A 101 8.96 -5.86 0.22
N LYS A 102 8.64 -4.56 0.07
CA LYS A 102 9.63 -3.48 0.14
C LYS A 102 10.33 -3.40 1.50
N ILE A 103 9.58 -3.57 2.60
CA ILE A 103 10.17 -3.62 3.95
C ILE A 103 11.16 -4.79 4.08
N LEU A 104 10.79 -5.97 3.57
CA LEU A 104 11.68 -7.13 3.60
C LEU A 104 12.87 -6.98 2.64
N ASP A 105 12.70 -6.35 1.49
CA ASP A 105 13.79 -6.03 0.56
C ASP A 105 14.85 -5.16 1.25
N GLU A 106 14.43 -4.08 1.91
CA GLU A 106 15.34 -3.21 2.64
C GLU A 106 16.04 -3.95 3.79
N LYS A 107 15.29 -4.70 4.59
CA LYS A 107 15.81 -5.48 5.72
C LYS A 107 16.86 -6.48 5.24
N TYR A 108 16.53 -7.30 4.25
CA TYR A 108 17.38 -8.42 3.84
C TYR A 108 18.51 -8.02 2.91
N SER A 109 18.40 -6.92 2.17
CA SER A 109 19.54 -6.31 1.48
C SER A 109 20.68 -5.96 2.45
N LYS A 110 20.34 -5.28 3.56
CA LYS A 110 21.31 -4.91 4.60
C LYS A 110 21.89 -6.13 5.32
N ILE A 111 21.03 -7.11 5.65
CA ILE A 111 21.48 -8.34 6.31
C ILE A 111 22.39 -9.17 5.39
N ASN A 112 22.06 -9.28 4.11
CA ASN A 112 22.87 -10.00 3.15
C ASN A 112 24.27 -9.38 2.98
N ALA A 113 24.34 -8.04 2.94
CA ALA A 113 25.63 -7.34 2.89
C ALA A 113 26.51 -7.72 4.10
N MET A 114 25.94 -7.81 5.31
CA MET A 114 26.66 -8.28 6.50
C MET A 114 27.03 -9.76 6.43
N ASN A 115 26.11 -10.63 6.00
CA ASN A 115 26.35 -12.07 5.91
C ASN A 115 27.53 -12.37 4.97
N LYS A 116 27.64 -11.67 3.83
CA LYS A 116 28.74 -11.83 2.86
C LYS A 116 30.13 -11.45 3.40
N THR A 117 30.21 -10.70 4.50
CA THR A 117 31.49 -10.42 5.18
C THR A 117 31.99 -11.56 6.05
N LYS A 118 31.17 -12.60 6.28
CA LYS A 118 31.53 -13.74 7.13
C LYS A 118 32.35 -14.77 6.34
N PRO A 119 33.31 -15.47 6.98
CA PRO A 119 34.08 -16.53 6.33
C PRO A 119 33.20 -17.67 5.77
N ASP A 120 32.13 -18.01 6.47
CA ASP A 120 31.09 -18.93 6.01
C ASP A 120 29.71 -18.27 6.18
N PRO A 121 29.20 -17.56 5.15
CA PRO A 121 27.91 -16.88 5.22
C PRO A 121 26.74 -17.82 5.48
N LEU A 122 26.71 -19.00 4.85
CA LEU A 122 25.61 -19.96 5.00
C LEU A 122 25.65 -20.61 6.39
N GLY A 123 26.83 -20.99 6.86
CA GLY A 123 27.03 -21.48 8.22
C GLY A 123 26.59 -20.45 9.26
N TYR A 124 26.95 -19.18 9.07
CA TYR A 124 26.51 -18.08 9.94
C TYR A 124 24.99 -17.92 9.97
N ILE A 125 24.29 -18.06 8.84
CA ILE A 125 22.82 -18.03 8.80
C ILE A 125 22.22 -19.24 9.52
N LYS A 126 22.76 -20.45 9.31
CA LYS A 126 22.32 -21.67 10.01
C LYS A 126 22.51 -21.53 11.52
N ASP A 127 23.62 -20.93 11.94
CA ASP A 127 23.91 -20.67 13.34
C ASP A 127 22.89 -19.76 14.01
N LYS A 128 22.42 -18.73 13.30
CA LYS A 128 21.38 -17.82 13.81
C LYS A 128 20.02 -18.50 14.02
N TYR A 129 19.64 -19.44 13.16
CA TYR A 129 18.24 -19.87 13.08
C TYR A 129 17.99 -21.37 13.31
N LYS A 130 19.02 -22.21 13.20
CA LYS A 130 18.91 -23.68 13.28
C LYS A 130 19.73 -24.29 14.42
N ASN A 131 20.82 -23.64 14.84
CA ASN A 131 21.70 -24.17 15.88
C ASN A 131 21.43 -23.52 17.24
N SER A 132 20.64 -24.18 18.10
CA SER A 132 20.33 -23.67 19.45
C SER A 132 21.54 -23.47 20.36
N ASN A 133 22.66 -24.13 20.05
CA ASN A 133 23.91 -24.03 20.80
C ASN A 133 24.82 -22.90 20.31
N SER A 134 24.48 -22.25 19.18
CA SER A 134 25.27 -21.14 18.66
C SER A 134 25.10 -19.89 19.52
N PRO A 135 26.17 -19.13 19.79
CA PRO A 135 26.06 -17.82 20.45
C PRO A 135 25.24 -16.81 19.64
N TYR A 136 25.02 -17.07 18.35
CA TYR A 136 24.22 -16.23 17.44
C TYR A 136 22.75 -16.63 17.37
N PHE A 137 22.35 -17.71 18.05
CA PHE A 137 21.01 -18.27 17.92
C PHE A 137 19.92 -17.28 18.39
N ARG A 138 18.92 -17.07 17.53
CA ARG A 138 17.81 -16.14 17.72
C ARG A 138 16.71 -16.75 18.58
N ASN A 139 16.99 -16.83 19.88
CA ASN A 139 16.05 -17.28 20.92
C ASN A 139 14.85 -16.33 21.12
N ASP A 140 14.99 -15.07 20.70
CA ASP A 140 13.95 -14.02 20.77
C ASP A 140 12.85 -14.17 19.71
N LEU A 141 13.05 -15.07 18.75
CA LEU A 141 12.10 -15.41 17.69
C LEU A 141 11.34 -16.68 18.04
N SER A 142 10.10 -16.79 17.59
CA SER A 142 9.39 -18.08 17.56
C SER A 142 10.02 -19.01 16.52
N ALA A 143 9.65 -20.29 16.56
CA ALA A 143 10.14 -21.26 15.57
C ALA A 143 9.74 -20.88 14.13
N ALA A 144 8.51 -20.39 13.93
CA ALA A 144 8.02 -19.94 12.63
C ALA A 144 8.79 -18.70 12.13
N GLU A 145 9.04 -17.72 13.00
CA GLU A 145 9.81 -16.52 12.64
C GLU A 145 11.27 -16.84 12.34
N ARG A 146 11.88 -17.80 13.06
CA ARG A 146 13.23 -18.30 12.71
C ARG A 146 13.24 -18.97 11.34
N GLN A 147 12.22 -19.76 11.02
CA GLN A 147 12.09 -20.38 9.71
C GLN A 147 11.96 -19.31 8.62
N ALA A 148 11.07 -18.33 8.81
CA ALA A 148 10.89 -17.23 7.87
C ALA A 148 12.17 -16.43 7.64
N ALA A 149 12.88 -16.08 8.72
CA ALA A 149 14.15 -15.37 8.60
C ALA A 149 15.23 -16.21 7.91
N TYR A 150 15.29 -17.51 8.19
CA TYR A 150 16.21 -18.42 7.52
C TYR A 150 15.92 -18.51 6.01
N ASP A 151 14.67 -18.72 5.61
CA ASP A 151 14.26 -18.82 4.21
C ASP A 151 14.59 -17.53 3.45
N ASN A 152 14.19 -16.38 4.01
CA ASN A 152 14.40 -15.08 3.38
C ASN A 152 15.89 -14.74 3.27
N GLU A 153 16.68 -14.93 4.33
CA GLU A 153 18.12 -14.65 4.28
C GLU A 153 18.89 -15.58 3.34
N THR A 154 18.55 -16.86 3.31
CA THR A 154 19.22 -17.80 2.39
C THR A 154 18.87 -17.50 0.95
N GLU A 155 17.62 -17.13 0.65
CA GLU A 155 17.25 -16.70 -0.70
C GLU A 155 18.05 -15.47 -1.14
N TRP A 156 18.19 -14.47 -0.26
CA TRP A 156 19.03 -13.30 -0.52
C TRP A 156 20.51 -13.63 -0.68
N LEU A 157 21.04 -14.58 0.10
CA LEU A 157 22.43 -15.01 -0.02
C LEU A 157 22.69 -15.63 -1.40
N PHE A 158 21.80 -16.51 -1.87
CA PHE A 158 22.00 -17.24 -3.12
C PHE A 158 21.60 -16.46 -4.37
N LYS A 159 20.53 -15.67 -4.31
CA LYS A 159 19.93 -15.00 -5.48
C LYS A 159 20.19 -13.50 -5.54
N GLY A 160 20.70 -12.90 -4.45
CA GLY A 160 20.90 -11.45 -4.34
C GLY A 160 19.62 -10.63 -4.17
N LYS A 161 18.44 -11.26 -4.31
CA LYS A 161 17.10 -10.73 -3.99
C LYS A 161 16.15 -11.90 -3.71
N ALA A 162 15.11 -11.69 -2.92
CA ALA A 162 14.05 -12.69 -2.79
C ALA A 162 13.13 -12.67 -4.02
N GLN A 163 12.56 -13.82 -4.37
CA GLN A 163 11.44 -13.89 -5.31
C GLN A 163 10.12 -14.04 -4.56
N ASN A 164 10.13 -14.78 -3.46
CA ASN A 164 8.97 -14.95 -2.59
C ASN A 164 9.42 -14.87 -1.14
N TYR A 165 8.80 -13.97 -0.38
CA TYR A 165 9.09 -13.86 1.03
C TYR A 165 8.21 -14.81 1.85
N ASN A 166 8.83 -15.45 2.83
CA ASN A 166 8.11 -16.02 3.95
C ASN A 166 7.60 -14.87 4.83
N MET A 167 6.27 -14.65 4.82
CA MET A 167 5.60 -13.52 5.48
C MET A 167 5.38 -13.73 6.99
N GLN A 168 5.75 -14.89 7.55
CA GLN A 168 5.79 -15.10 9.02
C GLN A 168 7.02 -14.44 9.66
N ASP A 169 7.63 -13.48 8.98
CA ASP A 169 8.75 -12.71 9.46
C ASP A 169 8.38 -11.88 10.70
N ALA A 170 9.29 -11.83 11.67
CA ALA A 170 9.10 -11.04 12.89
C ALA A 170 8.92 -9.54 12.62
N ALA A 171 9.32 -9.02 11.45
CA ALA A 171 9.05 -7.65 11.01
C ALA A 171 7.54 -7.35 10.94
N PHE A 172 6.69 -8.37 10.80
CA PHE A 172 5.23 -8.23 10.72
C PHE A 172 4.52 -8.82 11.95
N ARG A 173 5.24 -9.01 13.06
CA ARG A 173 4.63 -9.44 14.31
C ARG A 173 3.52 -8.45 14.71
N ASN A 174 2.34 -8.97 15.05
CA ASN A 174 1.12 -8.20 15.35
C ASN A 174 0.51 -7.45 14.16
N VAL A 175 0.97 -7.69 12.93
CA VAL A 175 0.34 -7.17 11.71
C VAL A 175 -0.48 -8.28 11.07
N ASN A 176 -1.80 -8.21 11.23
CA ASN A 176 -2.69 -9.14 10.53
C ASN A 176 -2.73 -8.81 9.04
N PHE A 177 -2.78 -9.85 8.21
CA PHE A 177 -2.94 -9.72 6.76
C PHE A 177 -4.21 -10.45 6.34
N ASN A 178 -5.05 -9.80 5.56
CA ASN A 178 -6.23 -10.42 4.97
C ASN A 178 -6.28 -10.04 3.49
N GLY A 179 -6.02 -11.01 2.61
CA GLY A 179 -6.00 -10.79 1.17
C GLY A 179 -7.35 -10.38 0.57
N GLU A 180 -8.47 -10.78 1.18
CA GLU A 180 -9.80 -10.33 0.74
C GLU A 180 -10.00 -8.83 1.04
N VAL A 181 -9.53 -8.39 2.20
CA VAL A 181 -9.56 -6.97 2.60
C VAL A 181 -8.65 -6.15 1.68
N GLU A 182 -7.48 -6.67 1.32
CA GLU A 182 -6.57 -6.00 0.39
C GLU A 182 -7.20 -5.75 -0.99
N ALA A 183 -7.88 -6.76 -1.55
CA ALA A 183 -8.56 -6.64 -2.83
C ALA A 183 -9.72 -5.63 -2.79
N GLU A 184 -10.47 -5.59 -1.68
CA GLU A 184 -11.54 -4.58 -1.49
C GLU A 184 -10.95 -3.18 -1.29
N ASN A 185 -9.83 -3.04 -0.58
CA ASN A 185 -9.13 -1.77 -0.39
C ASN A 185 -8.68 -1.18 -1.74
N GLU A 186 -8.15 -2.00 -2.63
CA GLU A 186 -7.80 -1.54 -3.99
C GLU A 186 -9.03 -1.02 -4.73
N LYS A 187 -10.15 -1.75 -4.72
CA LYS A 187 -11.39 -1.30 -5.38
C LYS A 187 -11.89 0.04 -4.83
N ILE A 188 -11.89 0.19 -3.51
CA ILE A 188 -12.28 1.44 -2.84
C ILE A 188 -11.35 2.58 -3.24
N TYR A 189 -10.04 2.33 -3.25
CA TYR A 189 -9.05 3.31 -3.67
C TYR A 189 -9.26 3.74 -5.13
N GLN A 190 -9.38 2.78 -6.06
CA GLN A 190 -9.59 3.07 -7.49
C GLN A 190 -10.86 3.91 -7.70
N ARG A 191 -11.96 3.56 -7.03
CA ARG A 191 -13.21 4.33 -7.10
C ARG A 191 -13.04 5.74 -6.54
N SER A 192 -12.32 5.89 -5.44
CA SER A 192 -12.03 7.20 -4.87
C SER A 192 -11.21 8.07 -5.82
N GLN A 193 -10.22 7.50 -6.51
CA GLN A 193 -9.37 8.26 -7.44
C GLN A 193 -10.15 8.70 -8.69
N VAL A 194 -10.95 7.79 -9.27
CA VAL A 194 -11.82 8.14 -10.41
C VAL A 194 -12.85 9.22 -10.02
N ASN A 195 -13.42 9.16 -8.81
CA ASN A 195 -14.31 10.21 -8.33
C ASN A 195 -13.60 11.57 -8.18
N LYS A 196 -12.35 11.58 -7.69
CA LYS A 196 -11.54 12.81 -7.60
C LYS A 196 -11.24 13.39 -8.98
N GLN A 197 -10.85 12.55 -9.95
CA GLN A 197 -10.60 12.97 -11.33
C GLN A 197 -11.86 13.53 -11.99
N LEU A 198 -13.02 12.89 -11.76
CA LEU A 198 -14.29 13.40 -12.25
C LEU A 198 -14.62 14.76 -11.62
N GLN A 199 -14.43 14.92 -10.31
CA GLN A 199 -14.64 16.21 -9.64
C GLN A 199 -13.69 17.29 -10.17
N ALA A 200 -12.40 16.99 -10.33
CA ALA A 200 -11.42 17.92 -10.89
C ALA A 200 -11.78 18.34 -12.32
N LEU A 201 -12.31 17.42 -13.13
CA LEU A 201 -12.82 17.72 -14.46
C LEU A 201 -14.04 18.66 -14.39
N LEU A 202 -15.01 18.41 -13.50
CA LEU A 202 -16.16 19.30 -13.32
C LEU A 202 -15.73 20.70 -12.87
N ASP A 203 -14.81 20.77 -11.91
CA ASP A 203 -14.31 22.03 -11.35
C ASP A 203 -13.56 22.87 -12.41
N GLN A 204 -12.75 22.22 -13.25
CA GLN A 204 -12.03 22.88 -14.36
C GLN A 204 -12.98 23.57 -15.34
N TYR A 205 -14.11 22.93 -15.65
CA TYR A 205 -15.10 23.46 -16.58
C TYR A 205 -16.21 24.26 -15.87
N HIS A 206 -16.07 24.51 -14.56
CA HIS A 206 -17.03 25.23 -13.73
C HIS A 206 -18.45 24.65 -13.78
N ILE A 207 -18.56 23.32 -13.91
CA ILE A 207 -19.83 22.61 -13.98
C ILE A 207 -20.25 22.25 -12.55
N ALA A 208 -21.34 22.87 -12.09
CA ALA A 208 -21.96 22.55 -10.81
C ALA A 208 -23.12 21.58 -11.01
N ILE A 209 -23.09 20.43 -10.34
CA ILE A 209 -24.23 19.50 -10.28
C ILE A 209 -25.10 19.91 -9.09
N PRO A 210 -26.41 20.18 -9.28
CA PRO A 210 -27.29 20.53 -8.15
C PRO A 210 -27.38 19.40 -7.12
N ALA A 211 -27.46 19.76 -5.84
CA ALA A 211 -27.35 18.82 -4.72
C ALA A 211 -28.40 17.69 -4.73
N ASP A 212 -29.58 17.95 -5.27
CA ASP A 212 -30.70 17.00 -5.33
C ASP A 212 -30.82 16.29 -6.69
N THR A 213 -29.81 16.42 -7.57
CA THR A 213 -29.83 15.83 -8.91
C THR A 213 -29.09 14.49 -8.94
N ALA A 214 -29.83 13.41 -9.20
CA ALA A 214 -29.26 12.08 -9.40
C ALA A 214 -29.01 11.81 -10.88
N LEU A 215 -27.78 12.05 -11.34
CA LEU A 215 -27.39 11.81 -12.73
C LEU A 215 -27.05 10.33 -12.99
N THR A 216 -27.44 9.86 -14.17
CA THR A 216 -27.06 8.55 -14.71
C THR A 216 -26.28 8.75 -16.01
N PHE A 217 -25.03 8.31 -15.99
CA PHE A 217 -24.14 8.23 -17.15
C PHE A 217 -24.27 6.84 -17.76
N THR A 218 -24.70 6.78 -19.01
CA THR A 218 -24.74 5.55 -19.83
C THR A 218 -23.62 5.64 -20.84
N ILE A 219 -22.77 4.60 -20.93
CA ILE A 219 -21.64 4.58 -21.85
C ILE A 219 -21.80 3.38 -22.79
N SER A 220 -21.84 3.66 -24.09
CA SER A 220 -21.91 2.63 -25.12
C SER A 220 -20.61 1.79 -25.12
N PRO A 221 -20.69 0.44 -25.12
CA PRO A 221 -19.51 -0.41 -25.08
C PRO A 221 -18.73 -0.43 -26.41
N ILE A 222 -19.33 0.06 -27.51
CA ILE A 222 -18.74 -0.02 -28.86
C ILE A 222 -17.88 1.21 -29.14
N ASP A 223 -18.46 2.39 -28.97
CA ASP A 223 -17.85 3.67 -29.35
C ASP A 223 -17.59 4.59 -28.14
N TYR A 224 -17.90 4.14 -26.93
CA TYR A 224 -17.74 4.89 -25.69
C TYR A 224 -18.46 6.24 -25.69
N GLN A 225 -19.55 6.36 -26.46
CA GLN A 225 -20.43 7.52 -26.38
C GLN A 225 -21.13 7.59 -25.03
N VAL A 226 -21.09 8.76 -24.42
CA VAL A 226 -21.75 9.05 -23.15
C VAL A 226 -23.13 9.64 -23.40
N LYS A 227 -24.12 9.14 -22.68
CA LYS A 227 -25.44 9.78 -22.54
C LYS A 227 -25.70 10.11 -21.09
N VAL A 228 -26.14 11.33 -20.82
CA VAL A 228 -26.48 11.78 -19.47
C VAL A 228 -28.00 11.86 -19.32
N SER A 229 -28.51 11.34 -18.20
CA SER A 229 -29.94 11.35 -17.85
C SER A 229 -30.14 11.63 -16.37
N GLY A 230 -31.37 11.95 -15.96
CA GLY A 230 -31.72 12.27 -14.56
C GLY A 230 -31.85 13.76 -14.26
N THR A 231 -31.82 14.61 -15.28
CA THR A 231 -32.15 16.04 -15.25
C THR A 231 -32.80 16.42 -16.59
N ASP A 232 -33.62 17.47 -16.60
CA ASP A 232 -34.18 18.09 -17.82
C ASP A 232 -33.35 19.31 -18.28
N ASP A 233 -32.26 19.63 -17.55
CA ASP A 233 -31.34 20.70 -17.92
C ASP A 233 -30.46 20.28 -19.11
N GLU A 234 -30.90 20.63 -20.32
CA GLU A 234 -30.20 20.33 -21.57
C GLU A 234 -28.79 20.92 -21.62
N GLN A 235 -28.56 22.09 -21.01
CA GLN A 235 -27.23 22.70 -20.99
C GLN A 235 -26.27 21.88 -20.14
N LEU A 236 -26.71 21.47 -18.94
CA LEU A 236 -25.93 20.61 -18.06
C LEU A 236 -25.64 19.26 -18.72
N ILE A 237 -26.64 18.64 -19.38
CA ILE A 237 -26.47 17.39 -20.14
C ILE A 237 -25.37 17.56 -21.20
N HIS A 238 -25.49 18.55 -22.07
CA HIS A 238 -24.52 18.78 -23.15
C HIS A 238 -23.12 19.08 -22.63
N GLN A 239 -22.99 19.86 -21.56
CA GLN A 239 -21.69 20.13 -20.93
C GLN A 239 -21.04 18.85 -20.41
N LEU A 240 -21.78 18.03 -19.66
CA LEU A 240 -21.30 16.78 -19.09
C LEU A 240 -20.91 15.76 -20.16
N GLU A 241 -21.74 15.58 -21.19
CA GLU A 241 -21.45 14.71 -22.32
C GLU A 241 -20.17 15.19 -23.04
N HIS A 242 -20.06 16.48 -23.31
CA HIS A 242 -18.89 17.05 -23.99
C HIS A 242 -17.59 16.82 -23.22
N ILE A 243 -17.54 17.11 -21.91
CA ILE A 243 -16.30 16.96 -21.12
C ILE A 243 -15.90 15.49 -20.93
N LEU A 244 -16.88 14.59 -20.82
CA LEU A 244 -16.62 13.16 -20.69
C LEU A 244 -16.22 12.53 -22.02
N GLN A 245 -16.70 13.06 -23.15
CA GLN A 245 -16.28 12.65 -24.48
C GLN A 245 -14.93 13.28 -24.90
N SER A 246 -14.39 14.22 -24.11
CA SER A 246 -13.09 14.81 -24.35
C SER A 246 -11.96 13.81 -24.07
N GLY A 247 -11.07 13.64 -25.04
CA GLY A 247 -9.97 12.69 -24.95
C GLY A 247 -10.46 11.25 -24.78
N GLU A 248 -9.91 10.54 -23.80
CA GLU A 248 -10.26 9.13 -23.51
C GLU A 248 -11.11 8.99 -22.24
N ASN A 249 -11.68 10.08 -21.72
CA ASN A 249 -12.36 10.10 -20.41
C ASN A 249 -13.53 9.11 -20.34
N SER A 250 -14.39 9.07 -21.35
CA SER A 250 -15.55 8.16 -21.42
C SER A 250 -15.13 6.69 -21.45
N LYS A 251 -14.11 6.36 -22.24
CA LYS A 251 -13.56 5.00 -22.31
C LYS A 251 -12.91 4.60 -20.99
N GLN A 252 -12.14 5.48 -20.35
CA GLN A 252 -11.51 5.20 -19.06
C GLN A 252 -12.56 5.00 -17.96
N LEU A 253 -13.62 5.81 -17.95
CA LEU A 253 -14.74 5.64 -17.05
C LEU A 253 -15.48 4.31 -17.30
N PHE A 254 -15.70 3.93 -18.56
CA PHE A 254 -16.27 2.62 -18.92
C PHE A 254 -15.40 1.46 -18.41
N LEU A 255 -14.09 1.50 -18.68
CA LEU A 255 -13.16 0.46 -18.24
C LEU A 255 -13.13 0.34 -16.71
N HIS A 256 -13.21 1.48 -15.99
CA HIS A 256 -13.31 1.48 -14.53
C HIS A 256 -14.59 0.80 -14.05
N ILE A 257 -15.73 1.14 -14.64
CA ILE A 257 -17.03 0.54 -14.31
C ILE A 257 -16.94 -0.97 -14.51
N MET A 258 -16.48 -1.42 -15.69
CA MET A 258 -16.37 -2.84 -16.04
C MET A 258 -15.48 -3.62 -15.06
N LYS A 259 -14.34 -3.06 -14.64
CA LYS A 259 -13.45 -3.67 -13.63
C LYS A 259 -14.05 -3.68 -12.22
N SER A 260 -14.92 -2.72 -11.92
CA SER A 260 -15.55 -2.57 -10.61
C SER A 260 -16.85 -3.36 -10.47
N LEU A 261 -17.33 -3.99 -11.55
CA LEU A 261 -18.53 -4.83 -11.52
C LEU A 261 -18.33 -6.02 -10.57
N SER A 262 -19.23 -6.17 -9.61
CA SER A 262 -19.50 -7.45 -8.96
C SER A 262 -20.58 -8.19 -9.75
N SER A 263 -20.68 -9.51 -9.56
CA SER A 263 -21.68 -10.38 -10.19
C SER A 263 -23.13 -9.91 -9.99
N ASP A 264 -23.39 -9.12 -8.95
CA ASP A 264 -24.72 -8.64 -8.55
C ASP A 264 -24.91 -7.14 -8.86
N SER A 265 -24.08 -6.56 -9.72
CA SER A 265 -24.08 -5.12 -9.99
C SER A 265 -25.24 -4.71 -10.90
N ALA A 266 -26.12 -3.83 -10.40
CA ALA A 266 -27.15 -3.13 -11.19
C ALA A 266 -26.59 -2.10 -12.20
N GLN A 267 -25.26 -1.99 -12.32
CA GLN A 267 -24.58 -1.04 -13.22
C GLN A 267 -24.37 -1.60 -14.63
N TYR A 268 -24.77 -2.84 -14.90
CA TYR A 268 -24.69 -3.49 -16.19
C TYR A 268 -26.07 -3.98 -16.60
N SER A 269 -26.58 -3.52 -17.75
CA SER A 269 -27.79 -4.08 -18.34
C SER A 269 -27.43 -4.92 -19.58
N LYS A 270 -28.04 -6.10 -19.70
CA LYS A 270 -27.81 -7.03 -20.81
C LYS A 270 -28.46 -6.56 -22.12
N GLU A 271 -29.26 -5.50 -22.08
CA GLU A 271 -30.00 -5.00 -23.24
C GLU A 271 -29.09 -4.43 -24.33
N ALA A 272 -27.84 -4.04 -24.01
CA ALA A 272 -26.88 -3.51 -24.97
C ALA A 272 -26.14 -4.57 -25.81
N GLN A 273 -26.50 -5.86 -25.70
CA GLN A 273 -25.87 -6.97 -26.44
C GLN A 273 -26.74 -7.53 -27.60
N GLN A 274 -27.89 -6.91 -27.89
CA GLN A 274 -28.77 -7.32 -29.01
C GLN A 274 -28.63 -6.39 -30.21
#